data_AF-A0A8J2QQ73-F1
#
_entry.id   AF-A0A8J2QQ73-F1
#
_cell.length_a   1.000
_cell.length_b   1.000
_cell.length_c   1.000
_cell.angle_alpha   90.00
_cell.angle_beta   90.00
_cell.angle_gamma   90.00
#
_symmetry.space_group_name_H-M   'P 1'
#
loop_
_entity.id
_entity.type
_entity.pdbx_description
1 polymer ?
#
loop_
_entity_poly.entity_id
_entity_poly.type
_entity_poly.pdbx_seq_one_letter_code
_entity_poly.pdbx_strand_id
1 'polypeptide(L)'
;MIMFSLFQSSRISNASGDACERRDPCQHGGVCISTDDGPICECRDGDYEGAFCERDKAPSEATFRGAEFLSYDLTQTGGEPIVSTQDTISLYFKTRQPNGLLFYTGHEADYLNLAVRDGGVSLTMGLGNGKQEMHIKPSKTRFDDHQWHKLTVRRKIQEITPFTSFCRVSAVVDDVYSEHSHVAGSFTMLASSRAHVGGSLNARALPGARVHTNFIGCLKKVEFSADTLRLNLIDLARTGSKLITVTGRLEYVCTATDAADPVTFATRDAHLILPKWEAVKTGTISFKFRTNEPNGLILFNMGAKPPRADLFAVEILNGYIYVHVDLGSGGVRVRASRRRVDDSHWHEFLLRRTGRDGRVTVDGANAEFKTPGESNQLELDGPLFVGGLGSEYSASRTPAALWTAALRQGFVGCIRDLVLNGKPQDLTAFARQQDSASVRPACHVLMKQCASAPCQHGAPCAEGWNRPLCDCSGTNYGGPTCGRESPTIYLNGSQHLTASLGSEHVTQTEELLLRFRTTRAGLLLRTASEHSADRIELAVAAGRVRASVRLGDREKNLLGGSSVWDDRWHTVRFSRRASNLKLQVDGAPPVRGTLCTIST
;
A
#
# COMPACT_ATOMS: atom_id res chain seq x y z
N MET A 1 20.64 -14.20 58.00
CA MET A 1 21.58 -13.17 58.49
C MET A 1 21.05 -11.83 57.97
N ILE A 2 19.88 -11.37 58.41
CA ILE A 2 19.67 -10.46 59.56
C ILE A 2 20.78 -9.41 59.67
N MET A 3 20.50 -8.19 59.23
CA MET A 3 20.93 -7.02 59.99
C MET A 3 19.79 -5.98 59.97
N PHE A 4 19.13 -5.88 61.11
CA PHE A 4 18.24 -4.81 61.53
C PHE A 4 19.04 -3.51 61.73
N SER A 5 18.48 -2.38 61.34
CA SER A 5 18.61 -1.10 62.06
C SER A 5 17.37 -0.26 61.71
N LEU A 6 16.30 -0.45 62.49
CA LEU A 6 15.85 0.40 63.60
C LEU A 6 15.22 1.72 63.15
N PHE A 7 13.89 1.64 63.02
CA PHE A 7 12.95 2.74 63.09
C PHE A 7 13.24 3.66 64.29
N GLN A 8 13.29 4.97 64.05
CA GLN A 8 13.13 5.98 65.09
C GLN A 8 11.80 6.69 64.86
N SER A 9 10.79 6.22 65.59
CA SER A 9 9.51 6.89 65.75
C SER A 9 9.71 8.17 66.55
N SER A 10 9.42 9.31 65.92
CA SER A 10 9.25 10.60 66.60
C SER A 10 7.80 11.04 66.39
N ARG A 11 6.91 10.60 67.28
CA ARG A 11 5.67 11.33 67.56
C ARG A 11 6.01 12.36 68.64
N ILE A 12 5.70 13.63 68.37
CA ILE A 12 5.06 14.62 69.27
C ILE A 12 4.92 15.93 68.47
N SER A 13 3.70 16.31 68.11
CA SER A 13 3.03 17.47 68.68
C SER A 13 1.75 17.81 67.91
N ASN A 14 0.74 18.14 68.69
CA ASN A 14 -0.63 18.39 68.33
C ASN A 14 -0.74 19.64 67.44
N ALA A 15 -1.21 19.48 66.20
CA ALA A 15 -1.67 20.57 65.36
C ALA A 15 -2.88 20.08 64.55
N SER A 16 -4.00 19.89 65.26
CA SER A 16 -5.34 19.75 64.68
C SER A 16 -5.76 21.05 63.99
N GLY A 17 -5.16 21.33 62.85
CA GLY A 17 -5.59 22.38 61.93
C GLY A 17 -5.61 21.77 60.54
N ASP A 18 -6.78 21.79 59.91
CA ASP A 18 -7.02 21.28 58.57
C ASP A 18 -5.90 21.79 57.63
N ALA A 19 -5.07 20.89 57.12
CA ALA A 19 -3.91 21.24 56.31
C ALA A 19 -4.32 22.01 55.05
N CYS A 20 -5.50 21.69 54.52
CA CYS A 20 -6.14 22.37 53.40
C CYS A 20 -6.60 23.79 53.75
N GLU A 21 -7.03 24.08 54.99
CA GLU A 21 -7.43 25.43 55.42
C GLU A 21 -6.22 26.35 55.66
N ARG A 22 -5.10 25.80 56.13
CA ARG A 22 -3.88 26.59 56.36
C ARG A 22 -3.19 26.97 55.06
N ARG A 23 -3.07 26.02 54.13
CA ARG A 23 -2.46 26.23 52.81
C ARG A 23 -2.83 25.10 51.87
N ASP A 24 -3.80 25.36 51.00
CA ASP A 24 -4.17 24.44 49.92
C ASP A 24 -2.96 24.20 48.98
N PRO A 25 -2.41 22.97 48.92
CA PRO A 25 -1.30 22.63 48.04
C PRO A 25 -1.75 22.26 46.64
N CYS A 26 -3.06 22.09 46.39
CA CYS A 26 -3.60 21.60 45.14
C CYS A 26 -3.62 22.70 44.07
N GLN A 27 -2.99 22.43 42.94
CA GLN A 27 -2.92 23.34 41.81
C GLN A 27 -4.11 23.12 40.86
N HIS A 28 -4.31 24.07 39.94
CA HIS A 28 -5.29 23.98 38.85
C HIS A 28 -6.72 23.60 39.29
N GLY A 29 -7.17 24.09 40.45
CA GLY A 29 -8.52 23.84 40.96
C GLY A 29 -8.77 22.42 41.50
N GLY A 30 -7.71 21.67 41.80
CA GLY A 30 -7.80 20.40 42.52
C GLY A 30 -8.43 20.56 43.91
N VAL A 31 -9.15 19.55 44.38
CA VAL A 31 -9.75 19.56 45.73
C VAL A 31 -8.75 19.03 46.73
N CYS A 32 -8.44 19.84 47.73
CA CYS A 32 -7.65 19.42 48.87
C CYS A 32 -8.49 18.64 49.88
N ILE A 33 -8.00 17.48 50.29
CA ILE A 33 -8.58 16.62 51.31
C ILE A 33 -7.52 16.39 52.39
N SER A 34 -7.78 16.87 53.62
CA SER A 34 -6.87 16.63 54.74
C SER A 34 -7.00 15.21 55.27
N THR A 35 -5.87 14.51 55.41
CA THR A 35 -5.79 13.17 56.02
C THR A 35 -4.76 13.14 57.14
N ASP A 36 -4.76 12.08 57.96
CA ASP A 36 -3.79 11.89 59.06
C ASP A 36 -2.33 11.80 58.57
N ASP A 37 -2.13 11.44 57.30
CA ASP A 37 -0.82 11.36 56.64
C ASP A 37 -0.44 12.65 55.86
N GLY A 38 -1.31 13.68 55.88
CA GLY A 38 -1.12 14.96 55.17
C GLY A 38 -2.22 15.28 54.14
N PRO A 39 -2.15 16.43 53.45
CA PRO A 39 -3.13 16.81 52.43
C PRO A 39 -2.98 15.99 51.14
N ILE A 40 -4.10 15.51 50.61
CA ILE A 40 -4.20 14.79 49.33
C ILE A 40 -5.01 15.63 48.33
N CYS A 41 -4.59 15.68 47.07
CA CYS A 41 -5.29 16.43 46.02
C CYS A 41 -6.07 15.51 45.07
N GLU A 42 -7.34 15.86 44.84
CA GLU A 42 -8.18 15.26 43.81
C GLU A 42 -8.28 16.21 42.60
N CYS A 43 -7.64 15.84 41.48
CA CYS A 43 -7.56 16.66 40.27
C CYS A 43 -8.87 16.58 39.46
N ARG A 44 -9.80 17.50 39.73
CA ARG A 44 -11.16 17.48 39.15
C ARG A 44 -11.22 17.67 37.65
N ASP A 45 -10.37 18.52 37.07
CA ASP A 45 -10.48 18.91 35.65
C ASP A 45 -9.96 17.85 34.67
N GLY A 46 -9.38 16.74 35.15
CA GLY A 46 -8.94 15.62 34.30
C GLY A 46 -7.80 15.95 33.31
N ASP A 47 -7.50 17.22 33.10
CA ASP A 47 -6.41 17.77 32.29
C ASP A 47 -5.09 17.86 33.07
N TYR A 48 -5.11 17.61 34.38
CA TYR A 48 -3.92 17.67 35.27
C TYR A 48 -3.75 16.40 36.09
N GLU A 49 -2.49 16.04 36.37
CA GLU A 49 -2.07 14.90 37.18
C GLU A 49 -0.89 15.24 38.09
N GLY A 50 -0.54 14.32 39.00
CA GLY A 50 0.49 14.55 40.03
C GLY A 50 -0.09 14.54 41.44
N ALA A 51 0.79 14.57 42.44
CA ALA A 51 0.37 14.52 43.85
C ALA A 51 -0.43 15.77 44.26
N PHE A 52 -0.22 16.87 43.54
CA PHE A 52 -0.80 18.19 43.78
C PHE A 52 -1.42 18.80 42.52
N CYS A 53 -1.76 17.97 41.52
CA CYS A 53 -2.31 18.40 40.23
C CYS A 53 -1.39 19.37 39.46
N GLU A 54 -0.08 19.20 39.63
CA GLU A 54 0.94 20.13 39.18
C GLU A 54 1.44 19.88 37.74
N ARG A 55 1.06 18.76 37.11
CA ARG A 55 1.51 18.39 35.76
C ARG A 55 0.33 18.31 34.80
N ASP A 56 0.53 18.75 33.56
CA ASP A 56 -0.42 18.49 32.49
C ASP A 56 -0.53 16.98 32.24
N LYS A 57 -1.75 16.47 32.23
CA LYS A 57 -2.00 15.07 31.87
C LYS A 57 -1.90 14.93 30.35
N ALA A 58 -1.11 13.96 29.90
CA ALA A 58 -1.04 13.67 28.47
C ALA A 58 -2.44 13.34 27.91
N PRO A 59 -2.84 13.91 26.76
CA PRO A 59 -4.16 13.69 26.21
C PRO A 59 -4.36 12.21 25.87
N SER A 60 -5.52 11.67 26.25
CA SER A 60 -5.88 10.29 25.98
C SER A 60 -6.05 10.06 24.47
N GLU A 61 -5.26 9.14 23.93
CA GLU A 61 -5.28 8.77 22.50
C GLU A 61 -5.49 7.26 22.32
N ALA A 62 -6.04 6.88 21.16
CA ALA A 62 -6.28 5.50 20.80
C ALA A 62 -6.18 5.25 19.29
N THR A 63 -5.72 4.04 18.94
CA THR A 63 -5.61 3.56 17.56
C THR A 63 -6.82 2.71 17.17
N PHE A 64 -7.44 3.06 16.05
CA PHE A 64 -8.58 2.34 15.44
C PHE A 64 -8.14 1.73 14.12
N ARG A 65 -8.34 0.42 13.92
CA ARG A 65 -7.99 -0.34 12.71
C ARG A 65 -9.23 -0.73 11.89
N GLY A 66 -10.40 -0.19 12.23
CA GLY A 66 -11.68 -0.39 11.54
C GLY A 66 -12.54 -1.51 12.12
N ALA A 67 -11.98 -2.37 12.98
CA ALA A 67 -12.74 -3.37 13.74
C ALA A 67 -13.09 -2.87 15.15
N GLU A 68 -12.31 -1.95 15.69
CA GLU A 68 -12.46 -1.38 17.02
C GLU A 68 -13.42 -0.20 17.03
N PHE A 69 -14.21 -0.08 18.09
CA PHE A 69 -15.00 1.11 18.37
C PHE A 69 -15.41 1.17 19.85
N LEU A 70 -15.79 2.36 20.30
CA LEU A 70 -16.32 2.57 21.65
C LEU A 70 -17.83 2.78 21.60
N SER A 71 -18.53 2.35 22.64
CA SER A 71 -19.96 2.58 22.83
C SER A 71 -20.23 2.96 24.28
N TYR A 72 -20.79 4.14 24.53
CA TYR A 72 -21.21 4.60 25.85
C TYR A 72 -22.73 4.61 25.93
N ASP A 73 -23.29 3.98 26.96
CA ASP A 73 -24.73 3.91 27.19
C ASP A 73 -25.19 5.09 28.04
N LEU A 74 -25.89 6.05 27.43
CA LEU A 74 -26.30 7.29 28.09
C LEU A 74 -27.51 7.07 29.01
N THR A 75 -28.28 5.99 28.80
CA THR A 75 -29.46 5.67 29.61
C THR A 75 -29.12 5.21 31.02
N GLN A 76 -27.88 4.76 31.29
CA GLN A 76 -27.50 4.23 32.61
C GLN A 76 -27.46 5.29 33.73
N THR A 77 -27.56 6.58 33.38
CA THR A 77 -27.64 7.67 34.37
C THR A 77 -29.06 7.94 34.89
N GLY A 78 -30.10 7.29 34.35
CA GLY A 78 -31.49 7.50 34.80
C GLY A 78 -32.59 6.66 34.14
N GLY A 79 -32.24 5.63 33.36
CA GLY A 79 -33.18 4.76 32.63
C GLY A 79 -33.69 5.32 31.29
N GLU A 80 -33.59 6.63 31.08
CA GLU A 80 -34.12 7.34 29.91
C GLU A 80 -33.00 7.96 29.05
N PRO A 81 -33.24 8.22 27.74
CA PRO A 81 -32.31 8.96 26.89
C PRO A 81 -32.04 10.35 27.45
N ILE A 82 -30.80 10.83 27.35
CA ILE A 82 -30.51 12.22 27.69
C ILE A 82 -31.12 13.13 26.61
N VAL A 83 -31.73 14.24 27.02
CA VAL A 83 -32.26 15.26 26.12
C VAL A 83 -31.52 16.56 26.38
N SER A 84 -30.89 17.12 25.34
CA SER A 84 -30.03 18.28 25.51
C SER A 84 -30.48 19.51 24.71
N THR A 85 -30.24 20.68 25.31
CA THR A 85 -30.42 21.98 24.65
C THR A 85 -29.12 22.54 24.09
N GLN A 86 -27.98 22.14 24.65
CA GLN A 86 -26.66 22.51 24.18
C GLN A 86 -25.71 21.30 24.20
N ASP A 87 -24.97 21.12 23.11
CA ASP A 87 -23.96 20.07 22.98
C ASP A 87 -22.65 20.64 22.49
N THR A 88 -21.54 20.07 22.97
CA THR A 88 -20.20 20.31 22.43
C THR A 88 -19.48 18.99 22.26
N ILE A 89 -19.00 18.73 21.05
CA ILE A 89 -18.18 17.57 20.72
C ILE A 89 -16.82 18.10 20.26
N SER A 90 -15.75 17.67 20.90
CA SER A 90 -14.39 18.03 20.56
C SER A 90 -13.57 16.77 20.43
N LEU A 91 -12.85 16.61 19.33
CA LEU A 91 -11.95 15.49 19.12
C LEU A 91 -10.81 15.88 18.19
N TYR A 92 -9.71 15.17 18.30
CA TYR A 92 -8.66 15.19 17.27
C TYR A 92 -8.67 13.88 16.52
N PHE A 93 -8.44 13.93 15.22
CA PHE A 93 -8.34 12.76 14.37
C PHE A 93 -7.11 12.83 13.47
N LYS A 94 -6.57 11.66 13.15
CA LYS A 94 -5.45 11.47 12.21
C LYS A 94 -5.73 10.23 11.39
N THR A 95 -5.87 10.38 10.08
CA THR A 95 -6.21 9.25 9.18
C THR A 95 -5.64 9.43 7.78
N ARG A 96 -5.53 8.31 7.06
CA ARG A 96 -5.30 8.26 5.60
C ARG A 96 -6.54 7.81 4.82
N GLN A 97 -7.58 7.39 5.52
CA GLN A 97 -8.79 6.92 4.87
C GLN A 97 -9.64 8.12 4.46
N PRO A 98 -10.07 8.19 3.20
CA PRO A 98 -10.94 9.27 2.74
C PRO A 98 -12.35 9.19 3.36
N ASN A 99 -12.71 8.05 3.98
CA ASN A 99 -14.00 7.83 4.60
C ASN A 99 -13.86 7.06 5.93
N GLY A 100 -14.50 7.54 7.00
CA GLY A 100 -14.60 6.82 8.27
C GLY A 100 -15.47 7.54 9.31
N LEU A 101 -16.24 6.76 10.09
CA LEU A 101 -17.10 7.27 11.17
C LEU A 101 -16.29 7.76 12.37
N LEU A 102 -16.33 9.05 12.69
CA LEU A 102 -15.60 9.62 13.83
C LEU A 102 -16.39 9.49 15.13
N PHE A 103 -17.64 9.97 15.12
CA PHE A 103 -18.50 10.04 16.30
C PHE A 103 -19.97 9.96 15.89
N TYR A 104 -20.79 9.29 16.68
CA TYR A 104 -22.24 9.26 16.49
C TYR A 104 -22.95 9.28 17.84
N THR A 105 -24.05 10.02 17.96
CA THR A 105 -24.99 9.89 19.07
C THR A 105 -26.43 10.09 18.61
N GLY A 106 -27.39 9.47 19.29
CA GLY A 106 -28.81 9.62 18.95
C GLY A 106 -29.74 8.65 19.65
N HIS A 107 -31.04 8.86 19.43
CA HIS A 107 -32.16 8.04 19.87
C HIS A 107 -33.31 8.17 18.84
N GLU A 108 -33.82 7.03 18.35
CA GLU A 108 -34.86 7.00 17.29
C GLU A 108 -34.52 7.86 16.06
N ALA A 109 -35.30 8.93 15.81
CA ALA A 109 -35.12 9.84 14.68
C ALA A 109 -34.15 10.98 14.97
N ASP A 110 -33.80 11.20 16.24
CA ASP A 110 -32.87 12.23 16.69
C ASP A 110 -31.44 11.68 16.66
N TYR A 111 -30.54 12.37 15.97
CA TYR A 111 -29.14 11.95 15.88
C TYR A 111 -28.21 13.10 15.51
N LEU A 112 -26.94 12.94 15.86
CA LEU A 112 -25.82 13.74 15.39
C LEU A 112 -24.68 12.80 15.02
N ASN A 113 -24.21 12.92 13.78
CA ASN A 113 -23.21 12.05 13.18
C ASN A 113 -22.06 12.87 12.59
N LEU A 114 -20.82 12.50 12.94
CA LEU A 114 -19.57 13.09 12.46
C LEU A 114 -18.74 12.03 11.74
N ALA A 115 -18.29 12.33 10.53
CA ALA A 115 -17.47 11.40 9.75
C ALA A 115 -16.50 12.14 8.83
N VAL A 116 -15.35 11.54 8.57
CA VAL A 116 -14.52 11.89 7.40
C VAL A 116 -15.24 11.36 6.16
N ARG A 117 -15.48 12.22 5.17
CA ARG A 117 -16.15 11.88 3.91
C ARG A 117 -15.45 12.54 2.73
N ASP A 118 -14.96 11.72 1.82
CA ASP A 118 -14.16 12.12 0.66
C ASP A 118 -13.03 13.11 1.03
N GLY A 119 -12.30 12.79 2.10
CA GLY A 119 -11.19 13.58 2.65
C GLY A 119 -11.59 14.94 3.26
N GLY A 120 -12.88 15.25 3.34
CA GLY A 120 -13.43 16.36 4.12
C GLY A 120 -14.08 15.88 5.43
N VAL A 121 -14.58 16.81 6.25
CA VAL A 121 -15.37 16.48 7.44
C VAL A 121 -16.84 16.71 7.14
N SER A 122 -17.67 15.70 7.39
CA SER A 122 -19.12 15.78 7.25
C SER A 122 -19.82 15.71 8.61
N LEU A 123 -20.87 16.50 8.75
CA LEU A 123 -21.80 16.46 9.88
C LEU A 123 -23.21 16.25 9.33
N THR A 124 -23.91 15.26 9.86
CA THR A 124 -25.36 15.10 9.64
C THR A 124 -26.08 15.10 10.97
N MET A 125 -27.21 15.80 11.04
CA MET A 125 -28.04 15.89 12.23
C MET A 125 -29.51 15.71 11.84
N GLY A 126 -30.23 14.89 12.58
CA GLY A 126 -31.67 14.80 12.53
C GLY A 126 -32.21 15.23 13.89
N LEU A 127 -33.20 16.10 13.87
CA LEU A 127 -34.05 16.38 15.02
C LEU A 127 -35.48 16.19 14.52
N GLY A 128 -36.41 15.69 15.33
CA GLY A 128 -37.73 15.18 14.88
C GLY A 128 -38.53 15.98 13.82
N ASN A 129 -38.24 17.27 13.60
CA ASN A 129 -38.85 18.14 12.58
C ASN A 129 -37.98 18.42 11.32
N GLY A 130 -36.77 17.89 11.20
CA GLY A 130 -35.89 18.17 10.05
C GLY A 130 -34.52 17.48 10.07
N LYS A 131 -33.86 17.45 8.91
CA LYS A 131 -32.49 16.94 8.74
C LYS A 131 -31.58 18.04 8.23
N GLN A 132 -30.38 18.11 8.79
CA GLN A 132 -29.32 19.05 8.40
C GLN A 132 -28.06 18.27 8.02
N GLU A 133 -27.34 18.80 7.04
CA GLU A 133 -26.09 18.24 6.54
C GLU A 133 -25.10 19.36 6.23
N MET A 134 -23.85 19.20 6.65
CA MET A 134 -22.74 20.11 6.40
C MET A 134 -21.53 19.30 5.93
N HIS A 135 -20.69 19.88 5.07
CA HIS A 135 -19.49 19.23 4.55
C HIS A 135 -18.35 20.23 4.33
N ILE A 136 -17.39 20.18 5.24
CA ILE A 136 -16.20 21.01 5.21
C ILE A 136 -15.14 20.30 4.37
N LYS A 137 -14.94 20.76 3.14
CA LYS A 137 -13.90 20.26 2.23
C LYS A 137 -13.24 21.42 1.45
N PRO A 138 -12.16 22.02 1.97
CA PRO A 138 -11.42 23.06 1.27
C PRO A 138 -10.83 22.57 -0.06
N SER A 139 -10.77 23.41 -1.09
CA SER A 139 -10.34 22.97 -2.43
C SER A 139 -8.88 22.51 -2.52
N LYS A 140 -8.02 22.98 -1.62
CA LYS A 140 -6.57 22.69 -1.61
C LYS A 140 -6.12 21.80 -0.46
N THR A 141 -7.01 21.47 0.47
CA THR A 141 -6.67 20.78 1.71
C THR A 141 -7.61 19.60 1.89
N ARG A 142 -7.04 18.45 2.23
CA ARG A 142 -7.79 17.27 2.65
C ARG A 142 -7.33 16.88 4.04
N PHE A 143 -8.25 16.37 4.84
CA PHE A 143 -7.99 15.98 6.22
C PHE A 143 -7.63 14.50 6.38
N ASP A 144 -7.46 13.77 5.26
CA ASP A 144 -6.93 12.41 5.19
C ASP A 144 -5.42 12.40 4.86
N ASP A 145 -4.70 13.44 5.29
CA ASP A 145 -3.28 13.68 5.00
C ASP A 145 -2.31 13.03 6.01
N HIS A 146 -2.85 12.24 6.95
CA HIS A 146 -2.11 11.64 8.07
C HIS A 146 -1.46 12.65 9.02
N GLN A 147 -2.00 13.85 9.15
CA GLN A 147 -1.69 14.79 10.23
C GLN A 147 -2.83 14.83 11.25
N TRP A 148 -2.54 15.42 12.42
CA TRP A 148 -3.56 15.64 13.44
C TRP A 148 -4.42 16.84 13.05
N HIS A 149 -5.73 16.63 12.98
CA HIS A 149 -6.72 17.68 12.82
C HIS A 149 -7.62 17.76 14.04
N LYS A 150 -8.02 18.97 14.43
CA LYS A 150 -8.97 19.22 15.53
C LYS A 150 -10.35 19.50 14.97
N LEU A 151 -11.35 18.72 15.38
CA LEU A 151 -12.75 18.95 15.07
C LEU A 151 -13.48 19.41 16.33
N THR A 152 -14.13 20.57 16.25
CA THR A 152 -15.03 21.06 17.30
C THR A 152 -16.40 21.33 16.72
N VAL A 153 -17.42 20.70 17.30
CA VAL A 153 -18.83 20.88 16.95
C VAL A 153 -19.56 21.46 18.13
N ARG A 154 -20.37 22.48 17.89
CA ARG A 154 -21.22 23.12 18.90
C ARG A 154 -22.65 23.18 18.37
N ARG A 155 -23.58 22.64 19.16
CA ARG A 155 -25.02 22.79 18.96
C ARG A 155 -25.57 23.61 20.11
N LYS A 156 -26.38 24.62 19.81
CA LYS A 156 -27.09 25.40 20.82
C LYS A 156 -28.48 25.73 20.34
N ILE A 157 -29.45 25.41 21.19
CA ILE A 157 -30.82 25.89 21.06
C ILE A 157 -30.92 27.28 21.69
N GLN A 158 -31.60 28.18 21.00
CA GLN A 158 -31.99 29.49 21.50
C GLN A 158 -33.51 29.65 21.43
N GLU A 159 -34.13 29.84 22.58
CA GLU A 159 -35.55 30.18 22.70
C GLU A 159 -35.79 31.63 22.28
N ILE A 160 -36.80 31.83 21.42
CA ILE A 160 -37.22 33.19 21.00
C ILE A 160 -38.62 33.49 21.52
N THR A 161 -39.54 32.51 21.47
CA THR A 161 -40.86 32.58 22.08
C THR A 161 -41.24 31.21 22.63
N PRO A 162 -42.30 31.07 23.45
CA PRO A 162 -42.74 29.77 23.98
C PRO A 162 -43.07 28.72 22.90
N PHE A 163 -43.23 29.12 21.64
CA PHE A 163 -43.59 28.25 20.51
C PHE A 163 -42.56 28.30 19.37
N THR A 164 -41.51 29.13 19.46
CA THR A 164 -40.48 29.25 18.42
C THR A 164 -39.06 29.26 18.96
N SER A 165 -38.22 28.49 18.29
CA SER A 165 -36.81 28.37 18.65
C SER A 165 -35.91 28.16 17.48
N PHE A 166 -34.63 28.48 17.71
CA PHE A 166 -33.57 28.32 16.73
C PHE A 166 -32.54 27.34 17.24
N CYS A 167 -32.30 26.28 16.47
CA CYS A 167 -31.17 25.38 16.67
C CYS A 167 -30.03 25.83 15.77
N ARG A 168 -28.94 26.32 16.38
CA ARG A 168 -27.69 26.64 15.71
C ARG A 168 -26.71 25.49 15.88
N VAL A 169 -26.20 24.97 14.77
CA VAL A 169 -25.11 24.00 14.75
C VAL A 169 -23.93 24.58 13.98
N SER A 170 -22.73 24.44 14.53
CA SER A 170 -21.49 24.87 13.89
C SER A 170 -20.41 23.80 14.05
N ALA A 171 -19.66 23.56 12.98
CA ALA A 171 -18.48 22.70 12.99
C ALA A 171 -17.27 23.50 12.56
N VAL A 172 -16.13 23.29 13.24
CA VAL A 172 -14.86 23.95 12.96
C VAL A 172 -13.75 22.90 12.92
N VAL A 173 -12.95 22.91 11.86
CA VAL A 173 -11.75 22.08 11.69
C VAL A 173 -10.51 22.96 11.76
N ASP A 174 -9.55 22.57 12.60
CA ASP A 174 -8.26 23.24 12.83
C ASP A 174 -8.37 24.72 13.22
N ASP A 175 -9.49 25.09 13.85
CA ASP A 175 -9.81 26.48 14.22
C ASP A 175 -9.84 27.47 13.03
N VAL A 176 -9.83 26.95 11.78
CA VAL A 176 -9.75 27.74 10.53
C VAL A 176 -10.97 27.49 9.64
N TYR A 177 -11.29 26.23 9.38
CA TYR A 177 -12.34 25.88 8.41
C TYR A 177 -13.66 25.68 9.15
N SER A 178 -14.60 26.62 9.01
CA SER A 178 -15.87 26.59 9.72
C SER A 178 -17.07 26.54 8.79
N GLU A 179 -18.09 25.78 9.18
CA GLU A 179 -19.40 25.76 8.56
C GLU A 179 -20.49 25.80 9.65
N HIS A 180 -21.63 26.41 9.35
CA HIS A 180 -22.72 26.56 10.31
C HIS A 180 -24.08 26.47 9.62
N SER A 181 -25.06 25.93 10.34
CA SER A 181 -26.44 25.80 9.89
C SER A 181 -27.39 26.23 11.01
N HIS A 182 -28.57 26.73 10.63
CA HIS A 182 -29.63 27.16 11.54
C HIS A 182 -30.97 26.63 11.06
N VAL A 183 -31.79 26.12 11.97
CA VAL A 183 -33.17 25.67 11.71
C VAL A 183 -34.11 26.26 12.76
N ALA A 184 -35.30 26.69 12.33
CA ALA A 184 -36.34 27.29 13.16
C ALA A 184 -37.55 26.35 13.34
N GLY A 185 -38.12 26.27 14.54
CA GLY A 185 -39.34 25.49 14.82
C GLY A 185 -39.74 25.45 16.29
N SER A 186 -40.82 24.73 16.63
CA SER A 186 -41.13 24.33 18.02
C SER A 186 -40.13 23.24 18.43
N PHE A 187 -39.31 23.52 19.42
CA PHE A 187 -38.05 22.84 19.75
C PHE A 187 -38.04 21.30 19.65
N THR A 188 -36.89 20.77 19.23
CA THR A 188 -36.57 19.35 19.23
C THR A 188 -35.21 19.20 19.92
N MET A 189 -35.23 18.95 21.23
CA MET A 189 -34.04 18.56 22.00
C MET A 189 -33.34 17.38 21.30
N LEU A 190 -32.02 17.24 21.45
CA LEU A 190 -31.35 16.07 20.89
C LEU A 190 -31.49 14.94 21.90
N ALA A 191 -32.36 13.98 21.61
CA ALA A 191 -32.44 12.75 22.39
C ALA A 191 -31.26 11.83 22.05
N SER A 192 -30.53 11.36 23.05
CA SER A 192 -29.36 10.50 22.88
C SER A 192 -29.35 9.35 23.89
N SER A 193 -29.53 8.12 23.41
CA SER A 193 -29.44 6.92 24.26
C SER A 193 -28.04 6.31 24.23
N ARG A 194 -27.24 6.58 23.20
CA ARG A 194 -25.91 6.01 23.04
C ARG A 194 -24.96 6.96 22.33
N ALA A 195 -23.68 6.91 22.70
CA ALA A 195 -22.60 7.56 21.96
C ALA A 195 -21.62 6.50 21.42
N HIS A 196 -21.21 6.64 20.18
CA HIS A 196 -20.28 5.76 19.47
C HIS A 196 -19.06 6.55 19.00
N VAL A 197 -17.86 5.98 19.16
CA VAL A 197 -16.60 6.59 18.74
C VAL A 197 -15.84 5.62 17.83
N GLY A 198 -15.39 6.12 16.68
CA GLY A 198 -14.56 5.39 15.72
C GLY A 198 -15.31 4.32 14.91
N GLY A 199 -16.53 3.93 15.27
CA GLY A 199 -17.26 2.89 14.56
C GLY A 199 -18.54 2.45 15.27
N SER A 200 -19.21 1.46 14.69
CA SER A 200 -20.29 0.72 15.34
C SER A 200 -20.35 -0.71 14.80
N LEU A 201 -21.21 -1.55 15.39
CA LEU A 201 -21.48 -2.90 14.88
C LEU A 201 -21.99 -2.89 13.43
N ASN A 202 -22.75 -1.85 13.08
CA ASN A 202 -23.27 -1.65 11.73
C ASN A 202 -23.41 -0.16 11.43
N ALA A 203 -22.34 0.44 10.91
CA ALA A 203 -22.31 1.87 10.57
C ALA A 203 -23.37 2.26 9.53
N ARG A 204 -23.82 1.31 8.70
CA ARG A 204 -24.88 1.53 7.70
C ARG A 204 -26.28 1.65 8.31
N ALA A 205 -26.51 1.03 9.47
CA ALA A 205 -27.79 1.10 10.17
C ALA A 205 -27.97 2.40 10.95
N LEU A 206 -26.93 3.22 11.09
CA LEU A 206 -27.00 4.48 11.83
C LEU A 206 -27.79 5.55 11.06
N PRO A 207 -28.86 6.12 11.65
CA PRO A 207 -29.61 7.23 11.07
C PRO A 207 -28.71 8.37 10.56
N GLY A 208 -28.96 8.80 9.32
CA GLY A 208 -28.25 9.91 8.68
C GLY A 208 -26.76 9.71 8.42
N ALA A 209 -26.20 8.52 8.66
CA ALA A 209 -24.84 8.22 8.27
C ALA A 209 -24.68 8.29 6.74
N ARG A 210 -23.71 9.09 6.28
CA ARG A 210 -23.30 9.18 4.86
C ARG A 210 -22.09 8.30 4.53
N VAL A 211 -21.46 7.77 5.56
CA VAL A 211 -20.26 6.93 5.51
C VAL A 211 -20.59 5.64 6.22
N HIS A 212 -20.34 4.52 5.55
CA HIS A 212 -20.74 3.19 6.00
C HIS A 212 -19.54 2.34 6.46
N THR A 213 -18.42 2.99 6.74
CA THR A 213 -17.17 2.37 7.18
C THR A 213 -16.78 2.89 8.56
N ASN A 214 -16.27 2.00 9.40
CA ASN A 214 -15.62 2.39 10.64
C ASN A 214 -14.32 3.16 10.34
N PHE A 215 -13.87 3.93 11.32
CA PHE A 215 -12.66 4.72 11.24
C PHE A 215 -11.41 3.86 11.32
N ILE A 216 -10.43 4.20 10.49
CA ILE A 216 -9.08 3.66 10.55
C ILE A 216 -8.15 4.85 10.72
N GLY A 217 -7.51 4.97 11.88
CA GLY A 217 -6.71 6.14 12.24
C GLY A 217 -6.50 6.23 13.75
N CYS A 218 -5.97 7.36 14.20
CA CYS A 218 -5.89 7.68 15.62
C CYS A 218 -6.95 8.73 15.98
N LEU A 219 -7.56 8.58 17.15
CA LEU A 219 -8.37 9.62 17.79
C LEU A 219 -7.70 10.00 19.12
N LYS A 220 -7.74 11.28 19.49
CA LYS A 220 -7.32 11.73 20.82
C LYS A 220 -8.25 12.80 21.38
N LYS A 221 -8.33 12.88 22.72
CA LYS A 221 -9.15 13.84 23.48
C LYS A 221 -10.60 13.92 22.94
N VAL A 222 -11.28 12.76 22.90
CA VAL A 222 -12.67 12.66 22.43
C VAL A 222 -13.61 13.04 23.57
N GLU A 223 -14.04 14.30 23.55
CA GLU A 223 -14.85 14.93 24.57
C GLU A 223 -16.27 15.18 24.06
N PHE A 224 -17.24 14.78 24.87
CA PHE A 224 -18.66 15.01 24.62
C PHE A 224 -19.27 15.69 25.84
N SER A 225 -19.87 16.86 25.63
CA SER A 225 -20.62 17.59 26.64
C SER A 225 -22.06 17.80 26.17
N ALA A 226 -23.02 17.50 27.03
CA ALA A 226 -24.45 17.69 26.81
C ALA A 226 -25.06 18.32 28.06
N ASP A 227 -25.41 19.61 27.99
CA ASP A 227 -25.80 20.43 29.14
C ASP A 227 -24.84 20.31 30.35
N THR A 228 -25.22 19.58 31.40
CA THR A 228 -24.40 19.36 32.61
C THR A 228 -23.47 18.14 32.52
N LEU A 229 -23.72 17.23 31.58
CA LEU A 229 -22.91 16.03 31.38
C LEU A 229 -21.63 16.38 30.63
N ARG A 230 -20.48 15.90 31.12
CA ARG A 230 -19.18 15.99 30.45
C ARG A 230 -18.49 14.64 30.48
N LEU A 231 -18.09 14.13 29.31
CA LEU A 231 -17.47 12.82 29.15
C LEU A 231 -16.17 12.95 28.35
N ASN A 232 -15.11 12.30 28.80
CA ASN A 232 -13.94 11.99 28.00
C ASN A 232 -13.94 10.49 27.69
N LEU A 233 -14.32 10.13 26.46
CA LEU A 233 -14.69 8.76 26.11
C LEU A 233 -13.47 7.84 26.00
N ILE A 234 -12.31 8.34 25.57
CA ILE A 234 -11.09 7.51 25.52
C ILE A 234 -10.55 7.28 26.93
N ASP A 235 -10.58 8.30 27.81
CA ASP A 235 -10.17 8.10 29.21
C ASP A 235 -11.07 7.12 29.95
N LEU A 236 -12.40 7.19 29.76
CA LEU A 236 -13.33 6.22 30.34
C LEU A 236 -13.04 4.78 29.87
N ALA A 237 -12.68 4.61 28.60
CA ALA A 237 -12.30 3.31 28.06
C ALA A 237 -10.99 2.81 28.69
N ARG A 238 -10.00 3.69 28.79
CA ARG A 238 -8.67 3.39 29.34
C ARG A 238 -8.72 3.01 30.82
N THR A 239 -9.59 3.66 31.61
CA THR A 239 -9.78 3.36 33.04
C THR A 239 -10.67 2.14 33.28
N GLY A 240 -11.28 1.57 32.25
CA GLY A 240 -12.14 0.39 32.36
C GLY A 240 -13.49 0.69 33.01
N SER A 241 -14.04 1.89 32.83
CA SER A 241 -15.37 2.23 33.34
C SER A 241 -16.44 1.25 32.83
N LYS A 242 -17.35 0.82 33.70
CA LYS A 242 -18.44 -0.11 33.34
C LYS A 242 -19.47 0.50 32.37
N LEU A 243 -19.49 1.82 32.26
CA LEU A 243 -20.43 2.58 31.43
C LEU A 243 -20.04 2.61 29.94
N ILE A 244 -18.80 2.21 29.63
CA ILE A 244 -18.28 2.18 28.26
C ILE A 244 -17.95 0.75 27.84
N THR A 245 -18.41 0.40 26.64
CA THR A 245 -18.09 -0.86 25.99
C THR A 245 -17.00 -0.61 24.96
N VAL A 246 -15.87 -1.32 25.11
CA VAL A 246 -14.78 -1.36 24.13
C VAL A 246 -14.99 -2.60 23.26
N THR A 247 -15.22 -2.40 21.96
CA THR A 247 -15.28 -3.51 21.00
C THR A 247 -13.94 -3.63 20.27
N GLY A 248 -13.43 -4.85 20.15
CA GLY A 248 -12.10 -5.12 19.57
C GLY A 248 -10.96 -4.90 20.56
N ARG A 249 -9.72 -4.86 20.07
CA ARG A 249 -8.52 -4.67 20.88
C ARG A 249 -7.95 -3.27 20.66
N LEU A 250 -8.38 -2.32 21.49
CA LEU A 250 -7.94 -0.93 21.38
C LEU A 250 -6.55 -0.73 21.99
N GLU A 251 -5.66 -0.06 21.25
CA GLU A 251 -4.35 0.39 21.73
C GLU A 251 -4.44 1.85 22.17
N TYR A 252 -4.11 2.16 23.43
CA TYR A 252 -4.16 3.52 24.01
C TYR A 252 -2.89 4.34 23.74
N VAL A 253 -2.46 4.30 22.49
CA VAL A 253 -1.33 5.03 21.93
C VAL A 253 -1.58 5.13 20.43
N CYS A 254 -1.18 6.22 19.79
CA CYS A 254 -1.27 6.36 18.34
C CYS A 254 -0.12 5.60 17.66
N THR A 255 -0.38 4.35 17.28
CA THR A 255 0.53 3.54 16.45
C THR A 255 0.18 3.74 14.98
N ALA A 256 1.13 3.47 14.08
CA ALA A 256 0.82 3.48 12.65
C ALA A 256 -0.32 2.47 12.39
N THR A 257 -1.44 2.95 11.85
CA THR A 257 -2.58 2.12 11.51
C THR A 257 -2.28 1.33 10.24
N ASP A 258 -2.42 0.00 10.32
CA ASP A 258 -2.03 -1.00 9.31
C ASP A 258 -2.91 -0.99 8.04
N ALA A 259 -3.02 0.15 7.36
CA ALA A 259 -2.96 0.11 5.91
C ALA A 259 -1.49 0.31 5.59
N ALA A 260 -0.73 -0.77 5.44
CA ALA A 260 0.71 -0.69 5.15
C ALA A 260 0.91 0.35 4.04
N ASP A 261 1.62 1.44 4.36
CA ASP A 261 1.83 2.54 3.43
C ASP A 261 2.34 1.94 2.11
N PRO A 262 1.71 2.26 0.97
CA PRO A 262 2.12 1.66 -0.29
C PRO A 262 3.59 2.01 -0.54
N VAL A 263 4.36 1.05 -1.03
CA VAL A 263 5.72 1.29 -1.48
C VAL A 263 5.73 1.41 -3.00
N THR A 264 6.56 2.31 -3.52
CA THR A 264 6.78 2.49 -4.96
C THR A 264 8.12 1.90 -5.37
N PHE A 265 8.11 0.95 -6.30
CA PHE A 265 9.29 0.46 -7.01
C PHE A 265 9.56 1.40 -8.18
N ALA A 266 10.62 2.21 -8.10
CA ALA A 266 10.90 3.31 -9.03
C ALA A 266 11.69 2.89 -10.28
N THR A 267 12.39 1.75 -10.23
CA THR A 267 13.23 1.23 -11.31
C THR A 267 13.05 -0.29 -11.45
N ARG A 268 13.45 -0.86 -12.60
CA ARG A 268 13.34 -2.31 -12.85
C ARG A 268 14.26 -3.16 -11.96
N ASP A 269 15.28 -2.55 -11.36
CA ASP A 269 16.19 -3.22 -10.44
C ASP A 269 15.75 -3.08 -8.97
N ALA A 270 14.73 -2.25 -8.71
CA ALA A 270 14.16 -2.07 -7.39
C ALA A 270 13.57 -3.38 -6.88
N HIS A 271 13.93 -3.79 -5.67
CA HIS A 271 13.43 -5.00 -5.06
C HIS A 271 13.45 -4.91 -3.53
N LEU A 272 12.63 -5.76 -2.90
CA LEU A 272 12.69 -6.06 -1.48
C LEU A 272 12.88 -7.56 -1.29
N ILE A 273 13.67 -7.92 -0.28
CA ILE A 273 13.94 -9.31 0.10
C ILE A 273 13.20 -9.60 1.41
N LEU A 274 12.19 -10.46 1.35
CA LEU A 274 11.40 -10.89 2.50
C LEU A 274 11.80 -12.30 2.94
N PRO A 275 11.47 -12.69 4.20
CA PRO A 275 11.50 -14.10 4.60
C PRO A 275 10.74 -14.97 3.61
N LYS A 276 11.19 -16.22 3.47
CA LYS A 276 10.56 -17.21 2.58
C LYS A 276 9.07 -17.35 2.85
N TRP A 277 8.31 -17.68 1.81
CA TRP A 277 6.89 -17.96 1.98
C TRP A 277 6.67 -19.39 2.53
N GLU A 278 6.19 -19.48 3.77
CA GLU A 278 5.95 -20.76 4.45
C GLU A 278 4.64 -21.41 4.01
N ALA A 279 4.60 -21.98 2.81
CA ALA A 279 3.38 -22.54 2.22
C ALA A 279 3.57 -23.96 1.71
N VAL A 280 3.97 -24.90 2.56
CA VAL A 280 4.32 -26.28 2.15
C VAL A 280 3.12 -27.03 1.57
N LYS A 281 2.02 -27.20 2.30
CA LYS A 281 0.81 -27.92 1.82
C LYS A 281 -0.31 -27.00 1.39
N THR A 282 -0.48 -25.90 2.10
CA THR A 282 -1.47 -24.86 1.81
C THR A 282 -0.79 -23.51 1.87
N GLY A 283 -1.31 -22.53 1.13
CA GLY A 283 -0.77 -21.19 1.17
C GLY A 283 -1.76 -20.16 0.64
N THR A 284 -1.69 -18.95 1.20
CA THR A 284 -2.41 -17.79 0.69
C THR A 284 -1.47 -16.61 0.53
N ILE A 285 -1.64 -15.85 -0.56
CA ILE A 285 -0.96 -14.57 -0.77
C ILE A 285 -2.02 -13.58 -1.27
N SER A 286 -2.07 -12.40 -0.67
CA SER A 286 -2.85 -11.28 -1.23
C SER A 286 -2.04 -10.01 -1.21
N PHE A 287 -2.24 -9.15 -2.21
CA PHE A 287 -1.69 -7.80 -2.26
C PHE A 287 -2.50 -6.95 -3.22
N LYS A 288 -2.33 -5.63 -3.14
CA LYS A 288 -2.82 -4.70 -4.15
C LYS A 288 -1.64 -4.07 -4.88
N PHE A 289 -1.78 -3.89 -6.18
CA PHE A 289 -0.74 -3.29 -7.02
C PHE A 289 -1.33 -2.24 -7.97
N ARG A 290 -0.47 -1.34 -8.46
CA ARG A 290 -0.84 -0.26 -9.38
C ARG A 290 0.34 0.05 -10.30
N THR A 291 0.13 0.05 -11.62
CA THR A 291 1.18 0.37 -12.61
C THR A 291 0.57 0.77 -13.96
N ASN A 292 1.39 1.38 -14.83
CA ASN A 292 1.15 1.52 -16.27
C ASN A 292 2.23 0.83 -17.11
N GLU A 293 3.12 0.05 -16.49
CA GLU A 293 4.14 -0.71 -17.21
C GLU A 293 3.58 -2.09 -17.61
N PRO A 294 3.69 -2.47 -18.89
CA PRO A 294 3.07 -3.69 -19.41
C PRO A 294 3.82 -4.97 -19.02
N ASN A 295 5.04 -4.88 -18.50
CA ASN A 295 5.84 -6.03 -18.10
C ASN A 295 6.54 -5.74 -16.77
N GLY A 296 6.56 -6.72 -15.86
CA GLY A 296 7.20 -6.57 -14.55
C GLY A 296 7.10 -7.81 -13.68
N LEU A 297 8.22 -8.26 -13.11
CA LEU A 297 8.25 -9.30 -12.09
C LEU A 297 7.77 -8.75 -10.74
N ILE A 298 6.67 -9.27 -10.20
CA ILE A 298 6.09 -8.80 -8.93
C ILE A 298 6.61 -9.61 -7.75
N LEU A 299 6.49 -10.93 -7.80
CA LEU A 299 6.93 -11.84 -6.74
C LEU A 299 7.76 -12.98 -7.32
N PHE A 300 8.80 -13.39 -6.60
CA PHE A 300 9.60 -14.56 -6.95
C PHE A 300 10.15 -15.26 -5.72
N ASN A 301 9.97 -16.57 -5.62
CA ASN A 301 10.58 -17.40 -4.59
C ASN A 301 10.90 -18.79 -5.17
N MET A 302 12.04 -19.36 -4.81
CA MET A 302 12.56 -20.60 -5.39
C MET A 302 13.19 -21.49 -4.32
N GLY A 303 13.04 -22.81 -4.48
CA GLY A 303 13.70 -23.84 -3.68
C GLY A 303 15.22 -23.93 -3.90
N ALA A 304 15.96 -24.56 -2.99
CA ALA A 304 17.43 -24.58 -3.04
C ALA A 304 18.03 -25.60 -4.01
N LYS A 305 17.23 -26.46 -4.66
CA LYS A 305 17.74 -27.62 -5.42
C LYS A 305 17.57 -27.51 -6.95
N PRO A 306 18.39 -26.74 -7.67
CA PRO A 306 18.53 -26.89 -9.11
C PRO A 306 18.94 -28.33 -9.46
N PRO A 307 18.52 -28.89 -10.61
CA PRO A 307 17.69 -28.28 -11.67
C PRO A 307 16.16 -28.45 -11.48
N ARG A 308 15.71 -29.09 -10.39
CA ARG A 308 14.28 -29.30 -10.06
C ARG A 308 13.93 -28.60 -8.75
N ALA A 309 14.02 -27.28 -8.75
CA ALA A 309 13.64 -26.47 -7.61
C ALA A 309 12.17 -26.08 -7.73
N ASP A 310 11.44 -26.21 -6.63
CA ASP A 310 10.11 -25.65 -6.48
C ASP A 310 10.13 -24.15 -6.76
N LEU A 311 9.09 -23.67 -7.43
CA LEU A 311 9.02 -22.30 -7.92
C LEU A 311 7.66 -21.71 -7.61
N PHE A 312 7.69 -20.47 -7.14
CA PHE A 312 6.53 -19.60 -7.12
C PHE A 312 6.91 -18.23 -7.71
N ALA A 313 6.13 -17.75 -8.67
CA ALA A 313 6.32 -16.40 -9.19
C ALA A 313 5.01 -15.75 -9.68
N VAL A 314 4.98 -14.43 -9.63
CA VAL A 314 3.92 -13.59 -10.21
C VAL A 314 4.56 -12.52 -11.08
N GLU A 315 4.13 -12.42 -12.34
CA GLU A 315 4.63 -11.43 -13.29
C GLU A 315 3.49 -10.79 -14.10
N ILE A 316 3.71 -9.56 -14.54
CA ILE A 316 2.91 -8.90 -15.58
C ILE A 316 3.61 -9.14 -16.91
N LEU A 317 2.86 -9.60 -17.92
CA LEU A 317 3.33 -9.72 -19.29
C LEU A 317 2.30 -9.18 -20.27
N ASN A 318 2.70 -8.22 -21.09
CA ASN A 318 1.84 -7.49 -22.03
C ASN A 318 0.54 -6.99 -21.38
N GLY A 319 0.64 -6.52 -20.13
CA GLY A 319 -0.46 -6.00 -19.33
C GLY A 319 -1.30 -7.06 -18.61
N TYR A 320 -1.01 -8.36 -18.74
CA TYR A 320 -1.78 -9.41 -18.04
C TYR A 320 -0.97 -10.06 -16.91
N ILE A 321 -1.65 -10.43 -15.82
CA ILE A 321 -1.02 -11.15 -14.70
C ILE A 321 -0.86 -12.62 -15.07
N TYR A 322 0.34 -13.15 -14.83
CA TYR A 322 0.66 -14.57 -14.90
C TYR A 322 1.19 -15.06 -13.56
N VAL A 323 0.75 -16.26 -13.17
CA VAL A 323 1.25 -16.98 -11.99
C VAL A 323 1.96 -18.24 -12.45
N HIS A 324 3.13 -18.49 -11.87
CA HIS A 324 3.94 -19.69 -12.08
C HIS A 324 4.03 -20.48 -10.79
N VAL A 325 3.75 -21.77 -10.86
CA VAL A 325 3.91 -22.72 -9.74
C VAL A 325 4.54 -24.00 -10.24
N ASP A 326 5.64 -24.42 -9.63
CA ASP A 326 6.25 -25.74 -9.82
C ASP A 326 6.50 -26.38 -8.44
N LEU A 327 6.05 -27.62 -8.27
CA LEU A 327 6.20 -28.41 -7.03
C LEU A 327 7.30 -29.48 -7.16
N GLY A 328 8.23 -29.28 -8.10
CA GLY A 328 9.38 -30.16 -8.34
C GLY A 328 9.11 -31.30 -9.35
N SER A 329 7.88 -31.44 -9.81
CA SER A 329 7.46 -32.42 -10.83
C SER A 329 6.84 -31.79 -12.09
N GLY A 330 7.07 -30.49 -12.29
CA GLY A 330 6.68 -29.74 -13.48
C GLY A 330 5.83 -28.52 -13.13
N GLY A 331 6.10 -27.42 -13.82
CA GLY A 331 5.45 -26.14 -13.58
C GLY A 331 4.18 -25.92 -14.40
N VAL A 332 3.29 -25.08 -13.87
CA VAL A 332 2.16 -24.50 -14.60
C VAL A 332 2.33 -22.98 -14.70
N ARG A 333 1.96 -22.42 -15.86
CA ARG A 333 1.86 -20.98 -16.09
C ARG A 333 0.41 -20.61 -16.38
N VAL A 334 -0.18 -19.81 -15.51
CA VAL A 334 -1.61 -19.48 -15.54
C VAL A 334 -1.78 -18.00 -15.85
N ARG A 335 -2.56 -17.66 -16.87
CA ARG A 335 -3.00 -16.26 -17.07
C ARG A 335 -4.11 -15.96 -16.07
N ALA A 336 -3.79 -15.24 -15.01
CA ALA A 336 -4.70 -14.97 -13.91
C ALA A 336 -5.69 -13.82 -14.19
N SER A 337 -5.32 -12.86 -15.06
CA SER A 337 -6.20 -11.75 -15.43
C SER A 337 -6.78 -11.88 -16.83
N ARG A 338 -8.09 -11.57 -16.97
CA ARG A 338 -8.78 -11.51 -18.27
C ARG A 338 -8.54 -10.20 -18.99
N ARG A 339 -8.50 -9.11 -18.22
CA ARG A 339 -8.22 -7.75 -18.69
C ARG A 339 -6.78 -7.35 -18.40
N ARG A 340 -6.35 -6.30 -19.11
CA ARG A 340 -5.10 -5.61 -18.82
C ARG A 340 -5.17 -4.95 -17.45
N VAL A 341 -4.05 -4.93 -16.73
CA VAL A 341 -3.89 -4.39 -15.37
C VAL A 341 -2.83 -3.28 -15.29
N ASP A 342 -2.31 -2.86 -16.45
CA ASP A 342 -1.39 -1.74 -16.63
C ASP A 342 -2.15 -0.43 -16.93
N ASP A 343 -3.29 -0.23 -16.28
CA ASP A 343 -4.23 0.88 -16.55
C ASP A 343 -4.10 2.06 -15.55
N SER A 344 -3.06 2.05 -14.71
CA SER A 344 -2.84 3.02 -13.63
C SER A 344 -3.88 3.02 -12.50
N HIS A 345 -4.71 1.99 -12.34
CA HIS A 345 -5.60 1.82 -11.19
C HIS A 345 -5.06 0.77 -10.21
N TRP A 346 -5.63 0.77 -9.01
CA TRP A 346 -5.34 -0.27 -8.03
C TRP A 346 -6.08 -1.54 -8.42
N HIS A 347 -5.33 -2.63 -8.54
CA HIS A 347 -5.83 -3.98 -8.74
C HIS A 347 -5.59 -4.82 -7.50
N GLU A 348 -6.51 -5.75 -7.21
CA GLU A 348 -6.39 -6.68 -6.10
C GLU A 348 -6.03 -8.08 -6.62
N PHE A 349 -4.98 -8.67 -6.05
CA PHE A 349 -4.53 -10.02 -6.31
C PHE A 349 -4.73 -10.89 -5.06
N LEU A 350 -5.30 -12.07 -5.25
CA LEU A 350 -5.41 -13.11 -4.23
C LEU A 350 -5.07 -14.47 -4.84
N LEU A 351 -4.17 -15.21 -4.20
CA LEU A 351 -3.86 -16.61 -4.50
C LEU A 351 -4.24 -17.47 -3.30
N ARG A 352 -4.86 -18.61 -3.55
CA ARG A 352 -5.04 -19.70 -2.59
C ARG A 352 -4.57 -21.00 -3.23
N ARG A 353 -3.75 -21.77 -2.53
CA ARG A 353 -3.28 -23.10 -2.97
C ARG A 353 -3.52 -24.12 -1.87
N THR A 354 -3.97 -25.31 -2.26
CA THR A 354 -4.10 -26.50 -1.41
C THR A 354 -3.58 -27.71 -2.19
N GLY A 355 -2.41 -28.21 -1.83
CA GLY A 355 -1.75 -29.29 -2.58
C GLY A 355 -1.47 -28.86 -4.02
N ARG A 356 -1.90 -29.68 -4.99
CA ARG A 356 -1.71 -29.37 -6.42
C ARG A 356 -2.69 -28.34 -6.95
N ASP A 357 -3.80 -28.14 -6.26
CA ASP A 357 -4.90 -27.29 -6.73
C ASP A 357 -4.72 -25.86 -6.24
N GLY A 358 -4.95 -24.90 -7.13
CA GLY A 358 -4.83 -23.48 -6.83
C GLY A 358 -5.89 -22.63 -7.51
N ARG A 359 -6.23 -21.51 -6.88
CA ARG A 359 -7.14 -20.50 -7.40
C ARG A 359 -6.50 -19.13 -7.25
N VAL A 360 -6.45 -18.40 -8.36
CA VAL A 360 -6.04 -17.00 -8.42
C VAL A 360 -7.26 -16.14 -8.69
N THR A 361 -7.39 -15.03 -7.98
CA THR A 361 -8.43 -14.02 -8.16
C THR A 361 -7.76 -12.69 -8.43
N VAL A 362 -8.10 -12.06 -9.55
CA VAL A 362 -7.67 -10.69 -9.89
C VAL A 362 -8.91 -9.83 -10.11
N ASP A 363 -9.12 -8.82 -9.26
CA ASP A 363 -10.33 -7.96 -9.25
C ASP A 363 -11.65 -8.75 -9.26
N GLY A 364 -11.72 -9.83 -8.49
CA GLY A 364 -12.88 -10.74 -8.43
C GLY A 364 -12.99 -11.74 -9.58
N ALA A 365 -12.17 -11.64 -10.64
CA ALA A 365 -12.13 -12.64 -11.71
C ALA A 365 -11.25 -13.84 -11.32
N ASN A 366 -11.81 -15.04 -11.37
CA ASN A 366 -11.12 -16.26 -10.95
C ASN A 366 -10.45 -16.99 -12.11
N ALA A 367 -9.27 -17.56 -11.84
CA ALA A 367 -8.56 -18.53 -12.67
C ALA A 367 -8.08 -19.69 -11.78
N GLU A 368 -8.48 -20.91 -12.12
CA GLU A 368 -8.08 -22.11 -11.40
C GLU A 368 -6.98 -22.86 -12.15
N PHE A 369 -6.16 -23.58 -11.40
CA PHE A 369 -5.10 -24.40 -11.96
C PHE A 369 -4.82 -25.63 -11.10
N LYS A 370 -4.17 -26.60 -11.73
CA LYS A 370 -3.63 -27.79 -11.07
C LYS A 370 -2.22 -28.06 -11.59
N THR A 371 -1.26 -28.22 -10.69
CA THR A 371 0.11 -28.57 -11.08
C THR A 371 0.20 -30.04 -11.53
N PRO A 372 1.02 -30.36 -12.54
CA PRO A 372 1.24 -31.73 -13.00
C PRO A 372 2.08 -32.54 -12.00
N GLY A 373 2.18 -33.85 -12.24
CA GLY A 373 2.97 -34.76 -11.40
C GLY A 373 2.33 -35.04 -10.03
N GLU A 374 3.02 -35.83 -9.20
CA GLU A 374 2.48 -36.30 -7.91
C GLU A 374 2.86 -35.43 -6.71
N SER A 375 3.85 -34.54 -6.86
CA SER A 375 4.26 -33.63 -5.78
C SER A 375 3.11 -32.69 -5.40
N ASN A 376 2.85 -32.56 -4.11
CA ASN A 376 1.83 -31.65 -3.56
C ASN A 376 2.39 -30.63 -2.55
N GLN A 377 3.71 -30.67 -2.33
CA GLN A 377 4.41 -29.79 -1.41
C GLN A 377 5.15 -28.71 -2.19
N LEU A 378 5.19 -27.49 -1.65
CA LEU A 378 5.95 -26.37 -2.19
C LEU A 378 7.10 -26.03 -1.21
N GLU A 379 8.29 -26.55 -1.49
CA GLU A 379 9.51 -26.41 -0.68
C GLU A 379 10.35 -25.22 -1.16
N LEU A 380 10.06 -24.05 -0.59
CA LEU A 380 10.80 -22.82 -0.86
C LEU A 380 11.88 -22.63 0.21
N ASP A 381 13.15 -22.67 -0.19
CA ASP A 381 14.29 -22.50 0.73
C ASP A 381 14.90 -21.10 0.64
N GLY A 382 14.80 -20.44 -0.53
CA GLY A 382 15.29 -19.09 -0.75
C GLY A 382 14.38 -18.00 -0.19
N PRO A 383 14.83 -16.74 -0.15
CA PRO A 383 14.00 -15.61 0.26
C PRO A 383 12.91 -15.29 -0.79
N LEU A 384 11.86 -14.61 -0.36
CA LEU A 384 10.82 -14.08 -1.23
C LEU A 384 11.24 -12.71 -1.74
N PHE A 385 11.42 -12.59 -3.05
CA PHE A 385 11.68 -11.32 -3.72
C PHE A 385 10.37 -10.63 -4.09
N VAL A 386 10.31 -9.32 -3.86
CA VAL A 386 9.20 -8.44 -4.24
C VAL A 386 9.72 -7.34 -5.15
N GLY A 387 9.08 -7.12 -6.30
CA GLY A 387 9.37 -6.05 -7.26
C GLY A 387 10.47 -6.37 -8.28
N GLY A 388 11.43 -7.23 -7.96
CA GLY A 388 12.52 -7.56 -8.86
C GLY A 388 13.54 -8.49 -8.18
N LEU A 389 14.62 -8.82 -8.88
CA LEU A 389 15.69 -9.69 -8.35
C LEU A 389 16.98 -8.92 -7.99
N GLY A 390 17.09 -7.65 -8.39
CA GLY A 390 18.34 -6.90 -8.32
C GLY A 390 19.36 -7.31 -9.40
N SER A 391 20.42 -6.51 -9.52
CA SER A 391 21.45 -6.67 -10.56
C SER A 391 22.30 -7.93 -10.39
N GLU A 392 22.57 -8.35 -9.15
CA GLU A 392 23.50 -9.45 -8.82
C GLU A 392 22.86 -10.85 -8.87
N TYR A 393 21.54 -10.97 -8.62
CA TYR A 393 20.88 -12.28 -8.55
C TYR A 393 20.44 -12.82 -9.93
N SER A 394 20.25 -11.92 -10.91
CA SER A 394 19.55 -12.22 -12.18
C SER A 394 20.32 -13.03 -13.23
N ALA A 395 21.59 -13.39 -13.00
CA ALA A 395 22.37 -14.04 -14.05
C ALA A 395 22.09 -15.55 -14.16
N SER A 396 22.28 -16.39 -13.13
CA SER A 396 22.36 -17.85 -13.33
C SER A 396 21.24 -18.71 -12.72
N ARG A 397 20.32 -18.13 -11.94
CA ARG A 397 19.37 -18.89 -11.10
C ARG A 397 17.90 -18.74 -11.49
N THR A 398 17.59 -18.07 -12.60
CA THR A 398 16.21 -17.79 -12.99
C THR A 398 15.63 -18.92 -13.86
N PRO A 399 14.43 -19.44 -13.54
CA PRO A 399 13.74 -20.40 -14.40
C PRO A 399 13.48 -19.84 -15.80
N ALA A 400 13.76 -20.64 -16.83
CA ALA A 400 13.61 -20.23 -18.23
C ALA A 400 12.18 -19.77 -18.60
N ALA A 401 11.17 -20.30 -17.91
CA ALA A 401 9.76 -19.96 -18.11
C ALA A 401 9.37 -18.57 -17.59
N LEU A 402 10.16 -17.97 -16.71
CA LEU A 402 9.89 -16.67 -16.09
C LEU A 402 10.51 -15.55 -16.94
N TRP A 403 9.75 -15.09 -17.93
CA TRP A 403 10.28 -14.24 -19.00
C TRP A 403 10.69 -12.86 -18.51
N THR A 404 9.95 -12.26 -17.57
CA THR A 404 10.32 -10.96 -17.01
C THR A 404 11.68 -11.02 -16.29
N ALA A 405 11.95 -12.10 -15.55
CA ALA A 405 13.24 -12.31 -14.89
C ALA A 405 14.38 -12.47 -15.91
N ALA A 406 14.19 -13.31 -16.92
CA ALA A 406 15.19 -13.53 -17.98
C ALA A 406 15.52 -12.24 -18.77
N LEU A 407 14.54 -11.35 -18.93
CA LEU A 407 14.72 -10.04 -19.59
C LEU A 407 15.09 -8.90 -18.63
N ARG A 408 15.33 -9.18 -17.34
CA ARG A 408 15.59 -8.18 -16.28
C ARG A 408 14.52 -7.07 -16.21
N GLN A 409 13.26 -7.47 -16.29
CA GLN A 409 12.09 -6.60 -16.24
C GLN A 409 11.42 -6.71 -14.87
N GLY A 410 12.02 -6.10 -13.83
CA GLY A 410 11.33 -5.95 -12.55
C GLY A 410 10.11 -5.03 -12.64
N PHE A 411 9.18 -5.21 -11.71
CA PHE A 411 7.99 -4.39 -11.55
C PHE A 411 8.36 -2.95 -11.17
N VAL A 412 7.77 -2.01 -11.91
CA VAL A 412 7.81 -0.58 -11.61
C VAL A 412 6.37 -0.13 -11.40
N GLY A 413 6.08 0.43 -10.23
CA GLY A 413 4.71 0.64 -9.78
C GLY A 413 4.60 0.65 -8.26
N CYS A 414 3.39 0.59 -7.76
CA CYS A 414 3.12 0.54 -6.32
C CYS A 414 2.60 -0.82 -5.87
N ILE A 415 2.98 -1.23 -4.65
CA ILE A 415 2.44 -2.41 -3.97
C ILE A 415 2.02 -2.01 -2.54
N ARG A 416 0.89 -2.55 -2.06
CA ARG A 416 0.46 -2.44 -0.67
C ARG A 416 -0.32 -3.68 -0.22
N ASP A 417 -0.65 -3.71 1.06
CA ASP A 417 -1.51 -4.74 1.66
C ASP A 417 -0.99 -6.16 1.38
N LEU A 418 0.34 -6.36 1.36
CA LEU A 418 0.91 -7.70 1.18
C LEU A 418 0.63 -8.53 2.43
N VAL A 419 -0.08 -9.65 2.25
CA VAL A 419 -0.40 -10.62 3.30
C VAL A 419 0.07 -11.99 2.83
N LEU A 420 0.86 -12.65 3.66
CA LEU A 420 1.35 -14.01 3.44
C LEU A 420 0.74 -14.92 4.49
N ASN A 421 -0.05 -15.91 4.09
CA ASN A 421 -0.74 -16.87 4.98
C ASN A 421 -1.53 -16.18 6.12
N GLY A 422 -2.21 -15.08 5.81
CA GLY A 422 -2.96 -14.29 6.79
C GLY A 422 -2.11 -13.34 7.65
N LYS A 423 -0.77 -13.34 7.50
CA LYS A 423 0.14 -12.42 8.19
C LYS A 423 0.48 -11.22 7.30
N PRO A 424 0.06 -9.99 7.67
CA PRO A 424 0.47 -8.77 6.97
C PRO A 424 1.99 -8.58 6.99
N GLN A 425 2.53 -8.02 5.91
CA GLN A 425 3.94 -7.69 5.76
C GLN A 425 4.11 -6.17 5.66
N ASP A 426 4.92 -5.59 6.54
CA ASP A 426 5.26 -4.16 6.48
C ASP A 426 6.35 -3.90 5.45
N LEU A 427 5.93 -3.69 4.20
CA LEU A 427 6.84 -3.38 3.09
C LEU A 427 7.63 -2.08 3.31
N THR A 428 7.08 -1.13 4.07
CA THR A 428 7.75 0.15 4.35
C THR A 428 8.90 -0.06 5.32
N ALA A 429 8.74 -0.92 6.33
CA ALA A 429 9.83 -1.32 7.22
C ALA A 429 10.96 -2.03 6.46
N PHE A 430 10.63 -2.98 5.57
CA PHE A 430 11.63 -3.64 4.72
C PHE A 430 12.39 -2.65 3.83
N ALA A 431 11.68 -1.70 3.21
CA ALA A 431 12.30 -0.68 2.35
C ALA A 431 13.28 0.22 3.11
N ARG A 432 12.95 0.60 4.36
CA ARG A 432 13.85 1.39 5.22
C ARG A 432 15.08 0.60 5.65
N GLN A 433 14.91 -0.69 5.97
CA GLN A 433 16.00 -1.52 6.46
C GLN A 433 17.01 -1.90 5.37
N GLN A 434 16.55 -2.09 4.13
CA GLN A 434 17.38 -2.56 3.01
C GLN A 434 18.05 -1.41 2.24
N ASP A 435 17.87 -0.16 2.69
CA ASP A 435 18.40 1.07 2.07
C ASP A 435 18.14 1.14 0.56
N SER A 436 16.96 0.67 0.16
CA SER A 436 16.58 0.57 -1.24
C SER A 436 16.21 1.97 -1.76
N ALA A 437 17.19 2.79 -2.15
CA ALA A 437 16.95 4.11 -2.76
C ALA A 437 15.97 4.06 -3.97
N SER A 438 15.83 2.88 -4.57
CA SER A 438 14.91 2.57 -5.67
C SER A 438 13.51 2.14 -5.23
N VAL A 439 13.26 1.92 -3.93
CA VAL A 439 11.94 1.64 -3.32
C VAL A 439 11.56 2.79 -2.39
N ARG A 440 10.55 3.56 -2.76
CA ARG A 440 10.15 4.77 -2.04
C ARG A 440 8.90 4.54 -1.18
N PRO A 441 8.82 5.13 0.02
CA PRO A 441 7.59 5.15 0.77
C PRO A 441 6.56 6.03 0.04
N ALA A 442 5.28 5.63 0.12
CA ALA A 442 4.14 6.21 -0.57
C ALA A 442 4.04 5.91 -2.08
N CYS A 443 2.81 6.07 -2.59
CA CYS A 443 2.44 5.86 -3.99
C CYS A 443 1.79 7.11 -4.54
N HIS A 444 2.62 8.02 -5.05
CA HIS A 444 2.16 9.24 -5.72
C HIS A 444 2.21 9.04 -7.24
N VAL A 445 1.27 9.66 -7.94
CA VAL A 445 1.32 9.76 -9.40
C VAL A 445 1.96 11.10 -9.73
N LEU A 446 3.06 11.07 -10.47
CA LEU A 446 3.71 12.27 -10.98
C LEU A 446 3.03 12.74 -12.27
N MET A 447 3.20 14.02 -12.61
CA MET A 447 2.76 14.56 -13.90
C MET A 447 3.48 13.84 -15.05
N LYS A 448 2.83 13.80 -16.23
CA LYS A 448 3.40 13.23 -17.46
C LYS A 448 4.76 13.88 -17.78
N GLN A 449 5.77 13.05 -18.05
CA GLN A 449 7.17 13.49 -18.14
C GLN A 449 7.63 13.72 -19.58
N CYS A 450 7.05 13.02 -20.56
CA CYS A 450 7.42 13.17 -21.96
C CYS A 450 7.13 14.57 -22.53
N ALA A 451 6.22 15.32 -21.92
CA ALA A 451 5.95 16.72 -22.30
C ALA A 451 7.19 17.63 -22.17
N SER A 452 8.13 17.29 -21.29
CA SER A 452 9.40 18.00 -21.13
C SER A 452 10.47 17.61 -22.14
N ALA A 453 10.15 16.72 -23.09
CA ALA A 453 11.09 16.13 -24.07
C ALA A 453 12.39 15.59 -23.42
N PRO A 454 12.30 14.69 -22.42
CA PRO A 454 13.47 14.21 -21.68
C PRO A 454 14.39 13.29 -22.50
N CYS A 455 13.89 12.75 -23.61
CA CYS A 455 14.66 11.88 -24.52
C CYS A 455 15.45 12.73 -25.52
N GLN A 456 16.77 12.64 -25.46
CA GLN A 456 17.67 13.42 -26.30
C GLN A 456 17.75 12.87 -27.73
N HIS A 457 18.35 13.64 -28.63
CA HIS A 457 18.62 13.25 -30.03
C HIS A 457 17.37 12.85 -30.84
N GLY A 458 16.21 13.43 -30.51
CA GLY A 458 14.94 13.15 -31.19
C GLY A 458 14.40 11.74 -30.95
N ALA A 459 14.89 11.04 -29.92
CA ALA A 459 14.42 9.70 -29.58
C ALA A 459 12.94 9.72 -29.13
N PRO A 460 12.11 8.73 -29.55
CA PRO A 460 10.73 8.62 -29.09
C PRO A 460 10.63 8.47 -27.57
N CYS A 461 9.68 9.19 -26.96
CA CYS A 461 9.36 9.11 -25.53
C CYS A 461 8.00 8.45 -25.31
N ALA A 462 7.94 7.49 -24.39
CA ALA A 462 6.69 6.92 -23.87
C ALA A 462 6.59 7.15 -22.36
N GLU A 463 5.36 7.30 -21.85
CA GLU A 463 5.11 7.43 -20.41
C GLU A 463 5.22 6.06 -19.73
N GLY A 464 6.07 5.96 -18.71
CA GLY A 464 6.13 4.84 -17.77
C GLY A 464 5.58 5.23 -16.39
N TRP A 465 5.78 4.39 -15.37
CA TRP A 465 5.28 4.69 -14.03
C TRP A 465 6.22 5.69 -13.38
N ASN A 466 5.79 6.95 -13.30
CA ASN A 466 6.59 8.05 -12.74
C ASN A 466 7.98 8.23 -13.39
N ARG A 467 8.17 7.79 -14.64
CA ARG A 467 9.41 7.94 -15.40
C ARG A 467 9.17 8.01 -16.91
N PRO A 468 10.02 8.71 -17.68
CA PRO A 468 9.99 8.60 -19.13
C PRO A 468 10.67 7.31 -19.58
N LEU A 469 10.18 6.71 -20.66
CA LEU A 469 10.79 5.58 -21.35
C LEU A 469 11.27 6.05 -22.72
N CYS A 470 12.58 6.17 -22.89
CA CYS A 470 13.19 6.63 -24.14
C CYS A 470 13.62 5.45 -25.02
N ASP A 471 13.18 5.45 -26.28
CA ASP A 471 13.64 4.49 -27.28
C ASP A 471 14.90 4.98 -28.00
N CYS A 472 16.06 4.62 -27.48
CA CYS A 472 17.35 5.02 -28.07
C CYS A 472 17.78 4.16 -29.27
N SER A 473 17.02 3.12 -29.63
CA SER A 473 17.46 2.10 -30.59
C SER A 473 17.67 2.59 -32.02
N GLY A 474 17.07 3.72 -32.39
CA GLY A 474 17.31 4.42 -33.66
C GLY A 474 18.47 5.42 -33.64
N THR A 475 19.16 5.58 -32.51
CA THR A 475 20.17 6.63 -32.29
C THR A 475 21.57 6.04 -32.10
N ASN A 476 22.61 6.87 -32.19
CA ASN A 476 23.98 6.51 -31.81
C ASN A 476 24.21 6.60 -30.28
N TYR A 477 23.14 6.77 -29.50
CA TYR A 477 23.20 7.01 -28.06
C TYR A 477 22.43 5.93 -27.30
N GLY A 478 22.66 5.86 -26.01
CA GLY A 478 22.02 4.95 -25.07
C GLY A 478 21.87 5.58 -23.69
N GLY A 479 21.53 4.74 -22.72
CA GLY A 479 21.16 5.19 -21.38
C GLY A 479 19.68 5.61 -21.28
N PRO A 480 19.23 6.00 -20.08
CA PRO A 480 17.80 6.21 -19.80
C PRO A 480 17.17 7.39 -20.57
N THR A 481 17.98 8.35 -21.01
CA THR A 481 17.55 9.57 -21.73
C THR A 481 18.20 9.70 -23.11
N CYS A 482 18.87 8.65 -23.60
CA CYS A 482 19.62 8.67 -24.86
C CYS A 482 20.70 9.77 -24.94
N GLY A 483 21.28 10.17 -23.80
CA GLY A 483 22.32 11.21 -23.75
C GLY A 483 23.76 10.67 -23.74
N ARG A 484 23.96 9.35 -23.55
CA ARG A 484 25.30 8.75 -23.52
C ARG A 484 25.61 8.16 -24.89
N GLU A 485 26.69 8.60 -25.52
CA GLU A 485 27.11 8.02 -26.81
C GLU A 485 27.38 6.51 -26.68
N SER A 486 26.88 5.73 -27.64
CA SER A 486 27.03 4.27 -27.65
C SER A 486 28.40 3.90 -28.21
N PRO A 487 29.14 3.00 -27.54
CA PRO A 487 30.45 2.57 -28.01
C PRO A 487 30.34 1.86 -29.37
N THR A 488 31.22 2.23 -30.30
CA THR A 488 31.31 1.62 -31.63
C THR A 488 32.62 0.84 -31.75
N ILE A 489 32.56 -0.35 -32.35
CA ILE A 489 33.72 -1.18 -32.65
C ILE A 489 33.87 -1.34 -34.16
N TYR A 490 35.09 -1.21 -34.65
CA TYR A 490 35.45 -1.53 -36.03
C TYR A 490 36.10 -2.92 -36.07
N LEU A 491 35.61 -3.78 -36.97
CA LEU A 491 36.13 -5.13 -37.17
C LEU A 491 36.55 -5.29 -38.64
N ASN A 492 37.83 -5.61 -38.87
CA ASN A 492 38.41 -5.72 -40.21
C ASN A 492 38.23 -7.11 -40.87
N GLY A 493 37.55 -8.04 -40.21
CA GLY A 493 37.33 -9.42 -40.67
C GLY A 493 38.26 -10.48 -40.07
N SER A 494 39.37 -10.10 -39.42
CA SER A 494 40.19 -11.03 -38.61
C SER A 494 39.96 -10.88 -37.09
N GLN A 495 39.27 -9.81 -36.70
CA GLN A 495 38.94 -9.50 -35.31
C GLN A 495 37.56 -10.04 -34.94
N HIS A 496 37.41 -10.44 -33.69
CA HIS A 496 36.13 -10.83 -33.10
C HIS A 496 36.07 -10.39 -31.63
N LEU A 497 34.86 -10.27 -31.11
CA LEU A 497 34.59 -9.99 -29.71
C LEU A 497 33.80 -11.16 -29.12
N THR A 498 34.28 -11.71 -28.02
CA THR A 498 33.62 -12.79 -27.29
C THR A 498 33.32 -12.35 -25.87
N ALA A 499 32.08 -12.51 -25.42
CA ALA A 499 31.68 -12.30 -24.04
C ALA A 499 31.39 -13.65 -23.39
N SER A 500 32.12 -14.00 -22.34
CA SER A 500 31.81 -15.17 -21.52
C SER A 500 30.68 -14.83 -20.55
N LEU A 501 29.64 -15.65 -20.52
CA LEU A 501 28.45 -15.45 -19.69
C LEU A 501 28.51 -16.18 -18.34
N GLY A 502 29.63 -16.84 -18.03
CA GLY A 502 29.80 -17.65 -16.82
C GLY A 502 29.13 -19.02 -16.95
N SER A 503 28.30 -19.38 -15.96
CA SER A 503 27.51 -20.62 -15.98
C SER A 503 26.50 -20.65 -17.14
N GLU A 504 26.09 -21.85 -17.53
CA GLU A 504 25.15 -22.02 -18.65
C GLU A 504 23.77 -21.40 -18.34
N HIS A 505 23.25 -20.63 -19.28
CA HIS A 505 21.96 -19.94 -19.19
C HIS A 505 20.94 -20.66 -20.05
N VAL A 506 19.82 -21.06 -19.44
CA VAL A 506 18.69 -21.66 -20.17
C VAL A 506 17.55 -20.66 -20.21
N THR A 507 17.14 -20.25 -21.42
CA THR A 507 16.13 -19.22 -21.62
C THR A 507 15.02 -19.67 -22.56
N GLN A 508 13.81 -19.14 -22.36
CA GLN A 508 12.70 -19.28 -23.32
C GLN A 508 12.34 -17.95 -23.99
N THR A 509 13.08 -16.89 -23.71
CA THR A 509 12.86 -15.56 -24.26
C THR A 509 14.19 -14.81 -24.41
N GLU A 510 14.34 -14.09 -25.51
CA GLU A 510 15.45 -13.17 -25.74
C GLU A 510 14.96 -11.92 -26.46
N GLU A 511 15.67 -10.82 -26.23
CA GLU A 511 15.60 -9.59 -27.00
C GLU A 511 17.01 -9.17 -27.37
N LEU A 512 17.30 -9.08 -28.66
CA LEU A 512 18.57 -8.67 -29.20
C LEU A 512 18.36 -7.39 -30.02
N LEU A 513 19.15 -6.37 -29.70
CA LEU A 513 19.20 -5.10 -30.40
C LEU A 513 20.66 -4.82 -30.74
N LEU A 514 20.97 -4.66 -32.02
CA LEU A 514 22.29 -4.22 -32.48
C LEU A 514 22.16 -3.26 -33.66
N ARG A 515 23.21 -2.48 -33.87
CA ARG A 515 23.37 -1.67 -35.08
C ARG A 515 24.65 -2.07 -35.79
N PHE A 516 24.63 -2.06 -37.11
CA PHE A 516 25.79 -2.41 -37.92
C PHE A 516 25.87 -1.53 -39.17
N ARG A 517 27.07 -1.45 -39.73
CA ARG A 517 27.39 -0.78 -40.99
C ARG A 517 28.42 -1.65 -41.71
N THR A 518 28.15 -2.05 -42.95
CA THR A 518 29.03 -2.94 -43.71
C THR A 518 28.82 -2.78 -45.21
N THR A 519 29.80 -3.22 -46.00
CA THR A 519 29.70 -3.40 -47.47
C THR A 519 29.75 -4.87 -47.89
N ARG A 520 29.82 -5.79 -46.92
CA ARG A 520 30.05 -7.22 -47.17
C ARG A 520 29.14 -8.10 -46.32
N ALA A 521 28.92 -9.33 -46.79
CA ALA A 521 28.33 -10.39 -45.99
C ALA A 521 29.25 -10.75 -44.81
N GLY A 522 28.66 -11.15 -43.68
CA GLY A 522 29.41 -11.45 -42.47
C GLY A 522 28.54 -11.78 -41.26
N LEU A 523 29.15 -12.39 -40.25
CA LEU A 523 28.51 -12.67 -38.97
C LEU A 523 28.40 -11.38 -38.14
N LEU A 524 27.23 -11.14 -37.54
CA LEU A 524 27.00 -10.01 -36.63
C LEU A 524 27.01 -10.47 -35.17
N LEU A 525 26.30 -11.56 -34.87
CA LEU A 525 26.22 -12.11 -33.52
C LEU A 525 25.95 -13.61 -33.60
N ARG A 526 26.58 -14.38 -32.72
CA ARG A 526 26.28 -15.80 -32.54
C ARG A 526 26.37 -16.17 -31.07
N THR A 527 25.35 -16.86 -30.55
CA THR A 527 25.44 -17.56 -29.26
C THR A 527 26.03 -18.95 -29.46
N ALA A 528 26.74 -19.45 -28.45
CA ALA A 528 27.31 -20.80 -28.44
C ALA A 528 27.18 -21.39 -27.03
N SER A 529 26.98 -22.70 -26.95
CA SER A 529 27.10 -23.50 -25.74
C SER A 529 28.21 -24.54 -25.94
N GLU A 530 28.92 -24.87 -24.87
CA GLU A 530 29.92 -25.95 -24.88
C GLU A 530 29.26 -27.34 -24.85
N HIS A 531 27.99 -27.42 -24.45
CA HIS A 531 27.26 -28.66 -24.21
C HIS A 531 26.12 -28.89 -25.21
N SER A 532 25.84 -27.93 -26.08
CA SER A 532 24.74 -28.01 -27.04
C SER A 532 25.07 -27.33 -28.38
N ALA A 533 24.47 -27.84 -29.46
CA ALA A 533 24.49 -27.21 -30.79
C ALA A 533 23.48 -26.06 -30.93
N ASP A 534 22.73 -25.76 -29.86
CA ASP A 534 21.77 -24.68 -29.79
C ASP A 534 22.45 -23.33 -30.04
N ARG A 535 21.85 -22.52 -30.91
CA ARG A 535 22.39 -21.22 -31.28
C ARG A 535 21.32 -20.26 -31.77
N ILE A 536 21.56 -18.99 -31.52
CA ILE A 536 20.95 -17.85 -32.20
C ILE A 536 22.06 -17.16 -32.98
N GLU A 537 21.89 -17.03 -34.30
CA GLU A 537 22.86 -16.42 -35.20
C GLU A 537 22.20 -15.29 -36.01
N LEU A 538 22.79 -14.10 -35.96
CA LEU A 538 22.46 -12.95 -36.80
C LEU A 538 23.62 -12.72 -37.78
N ALA A 539 23.33 -12.68 -39.08
CA ALA A 539 24.34 -12.48 -40.11
C ALA A 539 23.79 -11.66 -41.28
N VAL A 540 24.66 -10.95 -42.00
CA VAL A 540 24.34 -10.36 -43.30
C VAL A 540 24.63 -11.40 -44.38
N ALA A 541 23.62 -11.75 -45.16
CA ALA A 541 23.72 -12.70 -46.26
C ALA A 541 22.86 -12.24 -47.45
N ALA A 542 23.44 -12.24 -48.65
CA ALA A 542 22.77 -11.81 -49.89
C ALA A 542 22.06 -10.44 -49.76
N GLY A 543 22.74 -9.46 -49.15
CA GLY A 543 22.21 -8.10 -48.95
C GLY A 543 21.03 -8.01 -47.96
N ARG A 544 20.75 -9.04 -47.17
CA ARG A 544 19.70 -9.06 -46.14
C ARG A 544 20.25 -9.49 -44.79
N VAL A 545 19.52 -9.22 -43.71
CA VAL A 545 19.81 -9.78 -42.39
C VAL A 545 19.12 -11.13 -42.25
N ARG A 546 19.89 -12.17 -41.95
CA ARG A 546 19.43 -13.51 -41.61
C ARG A 546 19.49 -13.71 -40.10
N ALA A 547 18.38 -14.13 -39.51
CA ALA A 547 18.34 -14.70 -38.17
C ALA A 547 18.11 -16.20 -38.26
N SER A 548 19.11 -16.99 -37.84
CA SER A 548 19.06 -18.46 -37.77
C SER A 548 18.98 -18.90 -36.32
N VAL A 549 17.94 -19.63 -35.95
CA VAL A 549 17.77 -20.17 -34.60
C VAL A 549 17.70 -21.68 -34.68
N ARG A 550 18.57 -22.37 -33.94
CA ARG A 550 18.54 -23.83 -33.76
C ARG A 550 18.37 -24.14 -32.29
N LEU A 551 17.37 -24.95 -31.95
CA LEU A 551 17.10 -25.47 -30.61
C LEU A 551 16.81 -26.97 -30.70
N GLY A 552 17.79 -27.80 -30.35
CA GLY A 552 17.80 -29.24 -30.54
C GLY A 552 17.78 -29.63 -32.02
N ASP A 553 16.72 -30.34 -32.39
CA ASP A 553 16.40 -30.79 -33.74
C ASP A 553 15.56 -29.77 -34.53
N ARG A 554 15.20 -28.63 -33.94
CA ARG A 554 14.42 -27.57 -34.58
C ARG A 554 15.33 -26.49 -35.11
N GLU A 555 15.09 -26.04 -36.34
CA GLU A 555 15.81 -24.91 -36.94
C GLU A 555 14.86 -24.01 -37.73
N LYS A 556 15.05 -22.69 -37.61
CA LYS A 556 14.30 -21.71 -38.39
C LYS A 556 15.18 -20.55 -38.80
N ASN A 557 15.05 -20.16 -40.06
CA ASN A 557 15.66 -18.97 -40.64
C ASN A 557 14.61 -17.90 -40.91
N LEU A 558 14.87 -16.67 -40.49
CA LEU A 558 14.15 -15.47 -40.90
C LEU A 558 15.08 -14.59 -41.73
N LEU A 559 14.55 -13.95 -42.76
CA LEU A 559 15.26 -12.98 -43.59
C LEU A 559 14.51 -11.66 -43.54
N GLY A 560 15.21 -10.57 -43.22
CA GLY A 560 14.64 -9.23 -43.12
C GLY A 560 15.56 -8.17 -43.72
N GLY A 561 14.97 -7.03 -44.08
CA GLY A 561 15.67 -5.92 -44.74
C GLY A 561 15.99 -6.19 -46.22
N SER A 562 16.56 -5.17 -46.87
CA SER A 562 17.02 -5.23 -48.25
C SER A 562 18.20 -4.27 -48.43
N SER A 563 19.20 -4.69 -49.21
CA SER A 563 20.41 -3.91 -49.52
C SER A 563 21.15 -3.39 -48.29
N VAL A 564 21.19 -4.17 -47.20
CA VAL A 564 21.75 -3.75 -45.89
C VAL A 564 23.28 -3.68 -45.82
N TRP A 565 23.93 -3.75 -46.99
CA TRP A 565 25.38 -3.74 -47.20
C TRP A 565 25.82 -2.48 -47.96
N ASP A 566 25.14 -1.36 -47.70
CA ASP A 566 25.26 -0.10 -48.45
C ASP A 566 26.18 0.93 -47.75
N ASP A 567 26.99 0.48 -46.79
CA ASP A 567 27.82 1.33 -45.94
C ASP A 567 27.04 2.42 -45.15
N ARG A 568 25.78 2.15 -44.81
CA ARG A 568 24.99 2.94 -43.86
C ARG A 568 24.69 2.15 -42.59
N TRP A 569 24.28 2.89 -41.56
CA TRP A 569 23.88 2.28 -40.29
C TRP A 569 22.49 1.67 -40.40
N HIS A 570 22.39 0.39 -40.05
CA HIS A 570 21.14 -0.34 -39.92
C HIS A 570 20.91 -0.79 -38.47
N THR A 571 19.65 -0.85 -38.05
CA THR A 571 19.23 -1.33 -36.73
C THR A 571 18.52 -2.68 -36.87
N VAL A 572 19.00 -3.70 -36.15
CA VAL A 572 18.37 -5.03 -36.10
C VAL A 572 17.71 -5.23 -34.74
N ARG A 573 16.42 -5.55 -34.74
CA ARG A 573 15.66 -5.99 -33.56
C ARG A 573 15.23 -7.43 -33.77
N PHE A 574 15.75 -8.34 -32.95
CA PHE A 574 15.33 -9.73 -32.92
C PHE A 574 14.74 -10.05 -31.55
N SER A 575 13.63 -10.79 -31.54
CA SER A 575 13.06 -11.28 -30.28
C SER A 575 12.53 -12.69 -30.46
N ARG A 576 12.75 -13.53 -29.44
CA ARG A 576 12.12 -14.84 -29.32
C ARG A 576 11.21 -14.89 -28.10
N ARG A 577 10.07 -15.56 -28.26
CA ARG A 577 9.12 -15.91 -27.19
C ARG A 577 8.70 -17.37 -27.37
N ALA A 578 9.31 -18.26 -26.59
CA ALA A 578 9.26 -19.70 -26.77
C ALA A 578 9.63 -20.11 -28.21
N SER A 579 8.68 -20.63 -28.98
CA SER A 579 8.87 -21.01 -30.38
C SER A 579 8.70 -19.85 -31.35
N ASN A 580 8.11 -18.73 -30.93
CA ASN A 580 7.84 -17.60 -31.81
C ASN A 580 9.08 -16.71 -31.97
N LEU A 581 9.41 -16.41 -33.21
CA LEU A 581 10.53 -15.58 -33.63
C LEU A 581 10.01 -14.33 -34.32
N LYS A 582 10.68 -13.20 -34.08
CA LYS A 582 10.41 -11.93 -34.75
C LYS A 582 11.75 -11.28 -35.10
N LEU A 583 11.92 -10.87 -36.36
CA LEU A 583 13.05 -10.12 -36.86
C LEU A 583 12.56 -8.84 -37.52
N GLN A 584 13.14 -7.71 -37.15
CA GLN A 584 12.87 -6.40 -37.75
C GLN A 584 14.19 -5.71 -38.07
N VAL A 585 14.28 -5.14 -39.26
CA VAL A 585 15.42 -4.35 -39.71
C VAL A 585 14.92 -2.94 -39.99
N ASP A 586 15.58 -1.96 -39.39
CA ASP A 586 15.22 -0.54 -39.42
C ASP A 586 13.76 -0.28 -39.02
N GLY A 587 13.03 0.50 -39.82
CA GLY A 587 11.60 0.76 -39.67
C GLY A 587 10.69 -0.18 -40.48
N ALA A 588 11.24 -1.19 -41.15
CA ALA A 588 10.45 -2.10 -41.98
C ALA A 588 9.47 -2.94 -41.13
N PRO A 589 8.38 -3.47 -41.73
CA PRO A 589 7.50 -4.40 -41.06
C PRO A 589 8.25 -5.63 -40.53
N PRO A 590 7.93 -6.12 -39.33
CA PRO A 590 8.63 -7.25 -38.75
C PRO A 590 8.27 -8.58 -39.44
N VAL A 591 9.28 -9.39 -39.72
CA VAL A 591 9.15 -10.76 -40.20
C VAL A 591 8.98 -11.68 -39.00
N ARG A 592 8.03 -12.61 -39.08
CA ARG A 592 7.70 -13.54 -38.00
C ARG A 592 7.88 -14.98 -38.47
N GLY A 593 8.18 -15.88 -37.54
CA GLY A 593 8.15 -17.31 -37.80
C GLY A 593 8.09 -18.10 -36.50
N THR A 594 7.91 -19.41 -36.64
CA THR A 594 7.81 -20.33 -35.50
C THR A 594 8.81 -21.45 -35.69
N LEU A 595 9.49 -21.84 -34.61
CA LEU A 595 10.32 -23.04 -34.55
C LEU A 595 9.41 -24.27 -34.58
N CYS A 596 9.58 -25.08 -35.63
CA CYS A 596 8.91 -26.36 -35.80
C CYS A 596 9.97 -27.46 -35.86
N THR A 597 9.59 -28.69 -35.53
CA THR A 597 10.41 -29.89 -35.80
C THR A 597 10.71 -29.96 -37.28
N ILE A 598 11.95 -30.33 -37.62
CA ILE A 598 12.31 -30.64 -39.00
C ILE A 598 11.47 -31.87 -39.36
N SER A 599 10.46 -31.69 -40.20
CA SER A 599 9.79 -32.82 -40.85
C SER A 599 10.84 -33.53 -41.69
N THR A 600 11.22 -34.74 -41.28
CA THR A 600 12.08 -35.65 -42.04
C THR A 600 11.48 -36.00 -43.38
#